data_AF-A0A3P5ZUI3-F1
#
_entry.id   AF-A0A3P5ZUI3-F1
#
_cell.length_a   1.000
_cell.length_b   1.000
_cell.length_c   1.000
_cell.angle_alpha   90.00
_cell.angle_beta   90.00
_cell.angle_gamma   90.00
#
_symmetry.space_group_name_H-M   'P 1'
#
loop_
_entity.id
_entity.type
_entity.pdbx_description
1 polymer ?
#
loop_
_entity_poly.entity_id
_entity_poly.type
_entity_poly.pdbx_seq_one_letter_code
_entity_poly.pdbx_strand_id
1 'polypeptide(L)'
;MQTQHFCSSLLFLSLLCLSWALIISSTQPPSQPPPQPPSPPPSQPPAQSPSQQAKIACKATPYPKLCRTILSAFKSSPSDPYRYGKFTLKQCLKQARRFSKVINRFAQRVQKDPGASTAEEVSAVADCGDLAELSVEYLETVSDELKAAELMTEALVDRVSSLLGGVLTNQQTCLDGLEDAKSAFATVIGSPLGNVTQLYSVSLGLVSHALSRNLKRYKGSKGKIFGGGKKAVREPLETLIKVLRKTCHKSKDCRNDRKLGELGETSGGSILVREAVIVGPYENDNFTTISEAVAAAPNHTFPADGYYVIYAREGLYEEYIVISNKKRNIMLIGDGINKTIISGNHSFIDGWTTYNSSTFAVVGDRFVAVDVTFRNTAGPEKHQAVAVRNNADGSTFYRCSFEGYQDTLYVHSLRQFYRECDIFGTIDFIFGNAAAVFQNCNIYARKPMEHQKNAVTAHGRTDPNQKTGISIINCTIGAAPDLAADPNPAMTFLGRPWKPYSRTVYIQSYISDAIQPDGWLEWNATTGLDTISYGEYDNFGPGANTSKRVQWSGYSLLNLAQAMNFTVYNFTLGDTWLPQTDIPFYGGLLRTE
;
A
#
# COMPACT_ATOMS: atom_id res chain seq x y z
N MET A 1 -63.92 15.65 18.88
CA MET A 1 -64.47 14.71 17.88
C MET A 1 -63.43 13.61 17.72
N GLN A 2 -63.49 12.60 18.60
CA GLN A 2 -63.98 11.24 18.30
C GLN A 2 -63.06 10.51 17.30
N THR A 3 -62.07 9.74 17.78
CA THR A 3 -62.08 8.31 18.22
C THR A 3 -61.64 7.39 17.07
N GLN A 4 -60.44 6.82 17.04
CA GLN A 4 -59.91 5.64 17.75
C GLN A 4 -60.53 4.29 17.34
N HIS A 5 -59.62 3.30 17.13
CA HIS A 5 -59.79 1.83 17.30
C HIS A 5 -60.52 1.01 16.21
N PHE A 6 -60.34 -0.31 16.02
CA PHE A 6 -59.62 -1.39 16.73
C PHE A 6 -59.26 -2.56 15.76
N CYS A 7 -58.16 -3.25 16.08
CA CYS A 7 -57.77 -4.66 15.84
C CYS A 7 -58.90 -5.72 15.66
N SER A 8 -58.63 -6.85 14.97
CA SER A 8 -58.46 -8.20 15.58
C SER A 8 -58.88 -9.42 14.71
N SER A 9 -58.02 -10.47 14.71
CA SER A 9 -58.27 -11.94 14.71
C SER A 9 -58.96 -12.65 13.53
N LEU A 10 -58.36 -13.63 12.83
CA LEU A 10 -57.99 -15.04 13.16
C LEU A 10 -59.16 -16.05 13.27
N LEU A 11 -59.03 -17.12 12.45
CA LEU A 11 -59.57 -18.51 12.54
C LEU A 11 -60.89 -18.88 11.83
N PHE A 12 -60.84 -19.99 11.06
CA PHE A 12 -61.78 -21.13 10.87
C PHE A 12 -61.69 -21.69 9.43
N LEU A 13 -60.90 -22.75 9.18
CA LEU A 13 -61.27 -24.18 9.08
C LEU A 13 -62.25 -24.57 7.94
N SER A 14 -61.65 -25.17 6.90
CA SER A 14 -61.97 -26.48 6.28
C SER A 14 -63.39 -26.91 5.88
N LEU A 15 -63.43 -27.52 4.68
CA LEU A 15 -64.30 -28.59 4.16
C LEU A 15 -65.66 -28.19 3.57
N LEU A 16 -65.76 -28.33 2.24
CA LEU A 16 -66.84 -29.08 1.57
C LEU A 16 -66.45 -29.43 0.13
N CYS A 17 -66.24 -30.73 -0.07
CA CYS A 17 -66.22 -31.44 -1.35
C CYS A 17 -67.65 -31.57 -1.91
N LEU A 18 -67.72 -32.12 -3.14
CA LEU A 18 -68.90 -32.47 -3.96
C LEU A 18 -69.32 -31.28 -4.83
N SER A 19 -69.36 -31.36 -6.15
CA SER A 19 -69.48 -32.48 -7.08
C SER A 19 -69.16 -31.90 -8.47
N TRP A 20 -68.72 -32.71 -9.42
CA TRP A 20 -69.15 -32.67 -10.82
C TRP A 20 -68.61 -33.95 -11.46
N ALA A 21 -69.55 -34.85 -11.71
CA ALA A 21 -69.31 -36.14 -12.30
C ALA A 21 -69.60 -36.05 -13.81
N LEU A 22 -68.71 -36.69 -14.57
CA LEU A 22 -69.01 -37.53 -15.73
C LEU A 22 -69.52 -36.87 -17.02
N ILE A 23 -68.62 -36.76 -18.00
CA ILE A 23 -68.86 -37.28 -19.35
C ILE A 23 -67.71 -38.23 -19.71
N ILE A 24 -68.05 -39.49 -19.96
CA ILE A 24 -67.17 -40.58 -20.40
C ILE A 24 -67.17 -40.62 -21.93
N SER A 25 -65.99 -40.72 -22.55
CA SER A 25 -65.81 -41.53 -23.76
C SER A 25 -64.36 -42.01 -23.92
N SER A 26 -64.26 -43.24 -24.40
CA SER A 26 -63.15 -44.18 -24.31
C SER A 26 -61.98 -43.92 -25.27
N THR A 27 -60.75 -43.99 -24.79
CA THR A 27 -59.58 -44.46 -25.58
C THR A 27 -58.59 -45.19 -24.65
N GLN A 28 -58.13 -46.38 -25.05
CA GLN A 28 -57.05 -47.14 -24.37
C GLN A 28 -55.69 -46.44 -24.55
N PRO A 29 -54.74 -46.60 -23.60
CA PRO A 29 -53.42 -45.97 -23.68
C PRO A 29 -52.45 -46.76 -24.59
N PRO A 30 -51.55 -46.10 -25.35
CA PRO A 30 -50.40 -46.76 -25.96
C PRO A 30 -49.33 -47.09 -24.90
N SER A 31 -48.69 -48.25 -25.09
CA SER A 31 -47.60 -48.80 -24.29
C SER A 31 -46.34 -47.93 -24.27
N GLN A 32 -45.68 -47.85 -23.11
CA GLN A 32 -44.37 -47.20 -22.95
C GLN A 32 -43.24 -48.05 -23.59
N PRO A 33 -42.26 -47.44 -24.30
CA PRO A 33 -41.06 -48.13 -24.74
C PRO A 33 -40.06 -48.32 -23.58
N PRO A 34 -39.21 -49.36 -23.60
CA PRO A 34 -38.29 -49.69 -22.51
C PRO A 34 -37.16 -48.64 -22.35
N PRO A 35 -36.60 -48.47 -21.13
CA PRO A 35 -35.59 -47.46 -20.85
C PRO A 35 -34.24 -47.78 -21.52
N GLN A 36 -33.62 -46.78 -22.15
CA GLN A 36 -32.26 -46.87 -22.67
C GLN A 36 -31.23 -47.00 -21.54
N PRO A 37 -30.13 -47.75 -21.75
CA PRO A 37 -29.07 -47.88 -20.75
C PRO A 37 -28.32 -46.55 -20.55
N PRO A 38 -27.79 -46.28 -19.35
CA PRO A 38 -27.12 -45.02 -19.04
C PRO A 38 -25.85 -44.85 -19.87
N SER A 39 -25.65 -43.64 -20.39
CA SER A 39 -24.43 -43.23 -21.07
C SER A 39 -23.22 -43.30 -20.14
N PRO A 40 -22.03 -43.72 -20.64
CA PRO A 40 -20.83 -43.78 -19.83
C PRO A 40 -20.42 -42.36 -19.38
N PRO A 41 -19.80 -42.22 -18.19
CA PRO A 41 -19.38 -40.93 -17.68
C PRO A 41 -18.37 -40.27 -18.63
N PRO A 42 -18.36 -38.92 -18.72
CA PRO A 42 -17.47 -38.20 -19.61
C PRO A 42 -16.02 -38.57 -19.30
N SER A 43 -15.29 -38.96 -20.34
CA SER A 43 -13.87 -39.29 -20.26
C SER A 43 -13.11 -38.11 -19.65
N GLN A 44 -12.35 -38.38 -18.59
CA GLN A 44 -11.41 -37.40 -18.04
C GLN A 44 -10.43 -36.97 -19.15
N PRO A 45 -10.16 -35.66 -19.32
CA PRO A 45 -9.19 -35.20 -20.30
C PRO A 45 -7.81 -35.83 -20.00
N PRO A 46 -7.02 -36.16 -21.03
CA PRO A 46 -5.75 -36.86 -20.87
C PRO A 46 -4.81 -36.08 -19.94
N ALA A 47 -4.13 -36.80 -19.06
CA ALA A 47 -3.13 -36.25 -18.14
C ALA A 47 -2.08 -35.45 -18.94
N GLN A 48 -2.02 -34.13 -18.71
CA GLN A 48 -1.15 -33.23 -19.45
C GLN A 48 0.32 -33.55 -19.18
N SER A 49 1.15 -33.58 -20.24
CA SER A 49 2.58 -33.87 -20.13
C SER A 49 3.28 -32.84 -19.23
N PRO A 50 4.40 -33.21 -18.56
CA PRO A 50 5.16 -32.30 -17.72
C PRO A 50 5.52 -30.96 -18.38
N SER A 51 5.89 -31.03 -19.66
CA SER A 51 6.23 -29.86 -20.47
C SER A 51 5.05 -28.90 -20.69
N GLN A 52 3.81 -29.39 -20.73
CA GLN A 52 2.62 -28.57 -20.96
C GLN A 52 2.21 -27.80 -19.70
N GLN A 53 2.29 -28.40 -18.52
CA GLN A 53 1.93 -27.71 -17.28
C GLN A 53 2.92 -26.58 -16.94
N ALA A 54 4.22 -26.78 -17.16
CA ALA A 54 5.22 -25.72 -17.03
C ALA A 54 4.97 -24.58 -18.03
N LYS A 55 4.62 -24.90 -19.29
CA LYS A 55 4.23 -23.89 -20.30
C LYS A 55 3.03 -23.06 -19.86
N ILE A 56 2.02 -23.68 -19.24
CA ILE A 56 0.82 -22.99 -18.75
C ILE A 56 1.20 -22.06 -17.58
N ALA A 57 1.93 -22.57 -16.58
CA ALA A 57 2.34 -21.79 -15.41
C ALA A 57 3.19 -20.57 -15.82
N CYS A 58 4.12 -20.75 -16.77
CA CYS A 58 4.98 -19.67 -17.23
C CYS A 58 4.27 -18.56 -18.03
N LYS A 59 2.97 -18.70 -18.36
CA LYS A 59 2.18 -17.58 -18.90
C LYS A 59 1.88 -16.50 -17.87
N ALA A 60 2.02 -16.81 -16.57
CA ALA A 60 1.75 -15.87 -15.49
C ALA A 60 2.87 -14.85 -15.25
N THR A 61 3.95 -14.87 -16.03
CA THR A 61 5.10 -13.96 -15.88
C THR A 61 5.41 -13.28 -17.21
N PRO A 62 5.88 -12.02 -17.20
CA PRO A 62 6.38 -11.35 -18.41
C PRO A 62 7.64 -12.02 -18.99
N TYR A 63 8.29 -12.95 -18.27
CA TYR A 63 9.48 -13.67 -18.72
C TYR A 63 9.23 -15.17 -18.93
N PRO A 64 8.35 -15.58 -19.87
CA PRO A 64 7.95 -16.97 -20.04
C PRO A 64 9.09 -17.89 -20.51
N LYS A 65 10.07 -17.35 -21.25
CA LYS A 65 11.26 -18.09 -21.69
C LYS A 65 12.16 -18.44 -20.50
N LEU A 66 12.53 -17.44 -19.69
CA LEU A 66 13.34 -17.63 -18.49
C LEU A 66 12.64 -18.56 -17.49
N CYS A 67 11.34 -18.39 -17.29
CA CYS A 67 10.54 -19.28 -16.45
C CYS A 67 10.66 -20.75 -16.89
N ARG A 68 10.53 -21.05 -18.18
CA ARG A 68 10.69 -22.42 -18.68
C ARG A 68 12.10 -22.97 -18.44
N THR A 69 13.13 -22.13 -18.62
CA THR A 69 14.52 -22.50 -18.30
C THR A 69 14.67 -22.83 -16.82
N ILE A 70 14.17 -22.00 -15.91
CA ILE A 70 14.23 -22.24 -14.47
C ILE A 70 13.50 -23.55 -14.10
N LEU A 71 12.31 -23.78 -14.69
CA LEU A 71 11.48 -24.96 -14.38
C LEU A 71 11.99 -26.25 -15.05
N SER A 72 12.93 -26.19 -15.99
CA SER A 72 13.56 -27.38 -16.59
C SER A 72 14.32 -28.26 -15.59
N ALA A 73 14.62 -27.72 -14.40
CA ALA A 73 15.17 -28.49 -13.28
C ALA A 73 14.20 -29.58 -12.75
N PHE A 74 12.90 -29.50 -13.07
CA PHE A 74 11.92 -30.51 -12.70
C PHE A 74 11.93 -31.67 -13.71
N LYS A 75 12.28 -32.87 -13.23
CA LYS A 75 12.23 -34.12 -14.04
C LYS A 75 10.80 -34.54 -14.41
N SER A 76 9.82 -34.17 -13.59
CA SER A 76 8.39 -34.41 -13.81
C SER A 76 7.57 -33.24 -13.26
N SER A 77 6.37 -33.03 -13.82
CA SER A 77 5.49 -31.98 -13.33
C SER A 77 5.02 -32.29 -11.91
N PRO A 78 5.07 -31.33 -11.00
CA PRO A 78 4.49 -31.50 -9.69
C PRO A 78 2.98 -31.62 -9.81
N SER A 79 2.39 -32.51 -9.00
CA SER A 79 0.93 -32.63 -8.87
C SER A 79 0.27 -31.34 -8.36
N ASP A 80 1.01 -30.56 -7.57
CA ASP A 80 0.61 -29.25 -7.06
C ASP A 80 1.43 -28.13 -7.75
N PRO A 81 0.79 -27.27 -8.57
CA PRO A 81 1.45 -26.13 -9.23
C PRO A 81 2.19 -25.19 -8.28
N TYR A 82 1.79 -25.13 -7.01
CA TYR A 82 2.45 -24.32 -6.00
C TYR A 82 3.90 -24.76 -5.71
N ARG A 83 4.27 -26.01 -6.02
CA ARG A 83 5.67 -26.46 -5.94
C ARG A 83 6.60 -25.66 -6.86
N TYR A 84 6.12 -25.15 -7.99
CA TYR A 84 6.90 -24.27 -8.85
C TYR A 84 7.18 -22.92 -8.16
N GLY A 85 6.17 -22.31 -7.54
CA GLY A 85 6.32 -21.08 -6.76
C GLY A 85 7.29 -21.26 -5.58
N LYS A 86 7.16 -22.36 -4.82
CA LYS A 86 8.07 -22.67 -3.70
C LYS A 86 9.52 -22.87 -4.17
N PHE A 87 9.72 -23.47 -5.35
CA PHE A 87 11.05 -23.63 -5.93
C PHE A 87 11.65 -22.30 -6.33
N THR A 88 10.92 -21.44 -7.05
CA THR A 88 11.43 -20.13 -7.45
C THR A 88 11.66 -19.21 -6.26
N LEU A 89 10.81 -19.25 -5.23
CA LEU A 89 11.02 -18.51 -3.98
C LEU A 89 12.35 -18.87 -3.31
N LYS A 90 12.68 -20.17 -3.24
CA LYS A 90 13.98 -20.62 -2.72
C LYS A 90 15.16 -20.11 -3.55
N GLN A 91 15.03 -20.07 -4.88
CA GLN A 91 16.08 -19.50 -5.74
C GLN A 91 16.22 -17.99 -5.52
N CYS A 92 15.10 -17.27 -5.40
CA CYS A 92 15.09 -15.84 -5.09
C CYS A 92 15.82 -15.57 -3.79
N LEU A 93 15.50 -16.29 -2.72
CA LEU A 93 16.15 -16.11 -1.42
C LEU A 93 17.65 -16.41 -1.48
N LYS A 94 18.07 -17.42 -2.24
CA LYS A 94 19.49 -17.72 -2.45
C LYS A 94 20.21 -16.58 -3.16
N GLN A 95 19.61 -16.02 -4.22
CA GLN A 95 20.22 -14.91 -4.96
C GLN A 95 20.20 -13.61 -4.15
N ALA A 96 19.11 -13.30 -3.45
CA ALA A 96 19.01 -12.14 -2.57
C ALA A 96 20.10 -12.13 -1.50
N ARG A 97 20.29 -13.26 -0.80
CA ARG A 97 21.37 -13.41 0.21
C ARG A 97 22.76 -13.27 -0.40
N ARG A 98 22.97 -13.77 -1.64
CA ARG A 98 24.24 -13.59 -2.35
C ARG A 98 24.45 -12.12 -2.70
N PHE A 99 23.43 -11.47 -3.22
CA PHE A 99 23.47 -10.07 -3.63
C PHE A 99 23.76 -9.16 -2.44
N SER A 100 22.97 -9.25 -1.37
CA SER A 100 23.20 -8.54 -0.09
C SER A 100 24.65 -8.66 0.39
N LYS A 101 25.21 -9.88 0.41
CA LYS A 101 26.64 -10.08 0.78
C LYS A 101 27.64 -9.44 -0.18
N VAL A 102 27.32 -9.31 -1.46
CA VAL A 102 28.21 -8.69 -2.45
C VAL A 102 28.14 -7.17 -2.34
N ILE A 103 26.94 -6.59 -2.33
CA ILE A 103 26.76 -5.14 -2.21
C ILE A 103 27.32 -4.62 -0.88
N ASN A 104 27.06 -5.28 0.25
CA ASN A 104 27.58 -4.82 1.54
C ASN A 104 29.12 -4.88 1.62
N ARG A 105 29.74 -5.88 0.97
CA ARG A 105 31.21 -5.92 0.84
C ARG A 105 31.74 -4.84 -0.08
N PHE A 106 30.96 -4.40 -1.05
CA PHE A 106 31.32 -3.28 -1.92
C PHE A 106 31.16 -1.95 -1.17
N ALA A 107 30.04 -1.75 -0.46
CA ALA A 107 29.78 -0.62 0.44
C ALA A 107 30.95 -0.40 1.42
N GLN A 108 31.40 -1.46 2.10
CA GLN A 108 32.52 -1.40 3.01
C GLN A 108 33.86 -1.01 2.34
N ARG A 109 34.04 -1.27 1.04
CA ARG A 109 35.25 -0.86 0.32
C ARG A 109 35.19 0.61 -0.07
N VAL A 110 34.08 1.02 -0.67
CA VAL A 110 33.84 2.41 -1.10
C VAL A 110 33.91 3.35 0.10
N GLN A 111 33.40 2.94 1.27
CA GLN A 111 33.51 3.72 2.50
C GLN A 111 34.94 3.82 3.06
N LYS A 112 35.82 2.84 2.79
CA LYS A 112 37.20 2.80 3.29
C LYS A 112 38.20 3.54 2.41
N ASP A 113 37.85 3.82 1.17
CA ASP A 113 38.69 4.57 0.22
C ASP A 113 37.94 5.78 -0.36
N PRO A 114 37.72 6.84 0.44
CA PRO A 114 36.92 8.00 0.03
C PRO A 114 37.54 8.78 -1.14
N GLY A 115 38.83 8.57 -1.45
CA GLY A 115 39.50 9.21 -2.58
C GLY A 115 39.13 8.59 -3.93
N ALA A 116 38.55 7.38 -3.94
CA ALA A 116 38.22 6.63 -5.14
C ALA A 116 36.74 6.71 -5.57
N SER A 117 35.86 7.22 -4.70
CA SER A 117 34.40 7.23 -4.90
C SER A 117 33.77 8.55 -4.43
N THR A 118 32.69 8.98 -5.08
CA THR A 118 31.98 10.21 -4.68
C THR A 118 31.06 9.96 -3.48
N ALA A 119 30.65 11.02 -2.80
CA ALA A 119 29.72 10.93 -1.66
C ALA A 119 28.36 10.32 -2.08
N GLU A 120 27.92 10.62 -3.29
CA GLU A 120 26.71 10.08 -3.90
C GLU A 120 26.85 8.58 -4.16
N GLU A 121 28.01 8.10 -4.65
CA GLU A 121 28.27 6.67 -4.83
C GLU A 121 28.29 5.93 -3.48
N VAL A 122 28.94 6.50 -2.45
CA VAL A 122 28.95 5.94 -1.10
C VAL A 122 27.53 5.77 -0.57
N SER A 123 26.70 6.81 -0.72
CA SER A 123 25.32 6.80 -0.24
C SER A 123 24.44 5.82 -1.02
N ALA A 124 24.49 5.83 -2.35
CA ALA A 124 23.70 4.93 -3.21
C ALA A 124 24.05 3.45 -2.99
N VAL A 125 25.32 3.14 -2.77
CA VAL A 125 25.78 1.78 -2.47
C VAL A 125 25.31 1.33 -1.09
N ALA A 126 25.31 2.23 -0.09
CA ALA A 126 24.77 1.95 1.24
C ALA A 126 23.26 1.68 1.19
N ASP A 127 22.49 2.54 0.50
CA ASP A 127 21.05 2.35 0.30
C ASP A 127 20.76 1.01 -0.38
N CYS A 128 21.54 0.65 -1.40
CA CYS A 128 21.39 -0.63 -2.06
C CYS A 128 21.68 -1.81 -1.11
N GLY A 129 22.61 -1.65 -0.17
CA GLY A 129 22.86 -2.61 0.91
C GLY A 129 21.63 -2.84 1.77
N ASP A 130 21.04 -1.76 2.29
CA ASP A 130 19.84 -1.79 3.13
C ASP A 130 18.64 -2.40 2.38
N LEU A 131 18.43 -1.99 1.12
CA LEU A 131 17.37 -2.53 0.26
C LEU A 131 17.57 -4.02 -0.04
N ALA A 132 18.82 -4.48 -0.19
CA ALA A 132 19.14 -5.89 -0.40
C ALA A 132 18.88 -6.73 0.86
N GLU A 133 19.20 -6.21 2.04
CA GLU A 133 18.87 -6.85 3.32
C GLU A 133 17.36 -6.94 3.53
N LEU A 134 16.64 -5.84 3.30
CA LEU A 134 15.17 -5.81 3.38
C LEU A 134 14.52 -6.80 2.41
N SER A 135 15.09 -6.97 1.21
CA SER A 135 14.63 -7.96 0.23
C SER A 135 14.82 -9.40 0.73
N VAL A 136 15.90 -9.70 1.45
CA VAL A 136 16.10 -11.01 2.08
C VAL A 136 15.01 -11.25 3.13
N GLU A 137 14.74 -10.27 3.99
CA GLU A 137 13.74 -10.40 5.04
C GLU A 137 12.32 -10.57 4.50
N TYR A 138 11.96 -9.86 3.42
CA TYR A 138 10.66 -10.06 2.76
C TYR A 138 10.51 -11.49 2.23
N LEU A 139 11.56 -12.02 1.60
CA LEU A 139 11.56 -13.40 1.08
C LEU A 139 11.51 -14.45 2.21
N GLU A 140 12.17 -14.19 3.34
CA GLU A 140 12.10 -15.04 4.54
C GLU A 140 10.70 -15.02 5.15
N THR A 141 10.12 -13.83 5.32
CA THR A 141 8.75 -13.63 5.81
C THR A 141 7.74 -14.38 4.93
N VAL A 142 7.83 -14.22 3.61
CA VAL A 142 7.00 -14.98 2.66
C VAL A 142 7.20 -16.49 2.84
N SER A 143 8.45 -16.94 3.03
CA SER A 143 8.72 -18.36 3.23
C SER A 143 8.08 -18.91 4.50
N ASP A 144 8.07 -18.14 5.58
CA ASP A 144 7.59 -18.57 6.89
C ASP A 144 6.06 -18.49 6.98
N GLU A 145 5.44 -17.42 6.48
CA GLU A 145 3.98 -17.31 6.39
C GLU A 145 3.38 -18.45 5.56
N LEU A 146 4.02 -18.77 4.43
CA LEU A 146 3.59 -19.87 3.56
C LEU A 146 3.82 -21.26 4.15
N LYS A 147 4.73 -21.43 5.11
CA LYS A 147 4.91 -22.69 5.85
C LYS A 147 3.88 -22.82 6.98
N ALA A 148 3.57 -21.72 7.65
CA ALA A 148 2.64 -21.68 8.77
C ALA A 148 1.16 -21.73 8.32
N ALA A 149 0.88 -21.37 7.06
CA ALA A 149 -0.47 -21.33 6.52
C ALA A 149 -1.13 -22.71 6.45
N GLU A 150 -2.13 -22.95 7.30
CA GLU A 150 -3.02 -24.12 7.23
C GLU A 150 -3.99 -24.03 6.04
N LEU A 151 -4.43 -22.81 5.69
CA LEU A 151 -5.28 -22.51 4.53
C LEU A 151 -4.80 -21.26 3.79
N MET A 152 -5.02 -21.25 2.48
CA MET A 152 -4.77 -20.09 1.63
C MET A 152 -5.97 -19.14 1.71
N THR A 153 -5.81 -18.02 2.42
CA THR A 153 -6.80 -16.94 2.52
C THR A 153 -6.46 -15.80 1.56
N GLU A 154 -7.45 -15.02 1.14
CA GLU A 154 -7.25 -13.87 0.23
C GLU A 154 -6.25 -12.87 0.80
N ALA A 155 -6.41 -12.56 2.09
CA ALA A 155 -5.48 -11.81 2.92
C ALA A 155 -4.01 -12.26 2.84
N LEU A 156 -3.76 -13.57 3.02
CA LEU A 156 -2.41 -14.13 2.94
C LEU A 156 -1.85 -14.03 1.52
N VAL A 157 -2.67 -14.33 0.51
CA VAL A 157 -2.26 -14.24 -0.89
C VAL A 157 -1.86 -12.80 -1.24
N ASP A 158 -2.62 -11.82 -0.77
CA ASP A 158 -2.36 -10.40 -1.00
C ASP A 158 -1.09 -9.91 -0.28
N ARG A 159 -0.90 -10.31 0.98
CA ARG A 159 0.33 -9.99 1.74
C ARG A 159 1.58 -10.59 1.09
N VAL A 160 1.53 -11.86 0.69
CA VAL A 160 2.63 -12.52 -0.03
C VAL A 160 2.92 -11.83 -1.36
N SER A 161 1.87 -11.49 -2.12
CA SER A 161 2.01 -10.78 -3.40
C SER A 161 2.64 -9.40 -3.21
N SER A 162 2.24 -8.69 -2.14
CA SER A 162 2.76 -7.37 -1.78
C SER A 162 4.24 -7.44 -1.41
N LEU A 163 4.64 -8.39 -0.57
CA LEU A 163 6.06 -8.59 -0.18
C LEU A 163 6.93 -8.94 -1.38
N LEU A 164 6.49 -9.86 -2.25
CA LEU A 164 7.21 -10.22 -3.48
C LEU A 164 7.30 -9.03 -4.45
N GLY A 165 6.23 -8.22 -4.54
CA GLY A 165 6.25 -6.95 -5.26
C GLY A 165 7.25 -5.96 -4.65
N GLY A 166 7.34 -5.89 -3.32
CA GLY A 166 8.31 -5.07 -2.58
C GLY A 166 9.77 -5.45 -2.88
N VAL A 167 10.08 -6.75 -3.03
CA VAL A 167 11.42 -7.22 -3.42
C VAL A 167 11.82 -6.66 -4.79
N LEU A 168 10.90 -6.67 -5.77
CA LEU A 168 11.15 -6.04 -7.08
C LEU A 168 11.37 -4.53 -6.95
N THR A 169 10.57 -3.84 -6.13
CA THR A 169 10.72 -2.41 -5.91
C THR A 169 12.05 -2.05 -5.25
N ASN A 170 12.49 -2.81 -4.25
CA ASN A 170 13.78 -2.61 -3.60
C ASN A 170 14.93 -2.80 -4.60
N GLN A 171 14.83 -3.83 -5.43
CA GLN A 171 15.82 -4.12 -6.47
C GLN A 171 15.91 -2.99 -7.51
N GLN A 172 14.77 -2.42 -7.90
CA GLN A 172 14.71 -1.29 -8.83
C GLN A 172 15.27 -0.01 -8.20
N THR A 173 14.92 0.27 -6.94
CA THR A 173 15.36 1.48 -6.24
C THR A 173 16.88 1.47 -6.04
N CYS A 174 17.46 0.32 -5.70
CA CYS A 174 18.92 0.14 -5.69
C CYS A 174 19.53 0.47 -7.06
N LEU A 175 18.95 -0.05 -8.16
CA LEU A 175 19.50 0.20 -9.50
C LEU A 175 19.42 1.68 -9.87
N ASP A 176 18.27 2.31 -9.66
CA ASP A 176 18.06 3.73 -9.94
C ASP A 176 19.08 4.60 -9.18
N GLY A 177 19.25 4.36 -7.87
CA GLY A 177 20.21 5.11 -7.07
C GLY A 177 21.67 4.92 -7.51
N LEU A 178 22.05 3.69 -7.90
CA LEU A 178 23.39 3.42 -8.43
C LEU A 178 23.63 4.07 -9.80
N GLU A 179 22.60 4.14 -10.65
CA GLU A 179 22.66 4.81 -11.96
C GLU A 179 22.75 6.33 -11.80
N ASP A 180 21.94 6.92 -10.92
CA ASP A 180 21.94 8.35 -10.60
C ASP A 180 23.30 8.79 -10.02
N ALA A 181 23.90 7.97 -9.17
CA ALA A 181 25.24 8.18 -8.63
C ALA A 181 26.38 7.85 -9.62
N LYS A 182 26.05 7.38 -10.84
CA LYS A 182 27.02 6.95 -11.87
C LYS A 182 28.04 5.93 -11.33
N SER A 183 27.61 5.04 -10.44
CA SER A 183 28.49 4.10 -9.77
C SER A 183 29.09 3.09 -10.76
N ALA A 184 30.40 2.84 -10.64
CA ALA A 184 31.07 1.79 -11.42
C ALA A 184 30.50 0.39 -11.12
N PHE A 185 29.91 0.22 -9.94
CA PHE A 185 29.24 -1.02 -9.56
C PHE A 185 28.05 -1.32 -10.47
N ALA A 186 27.25 -0.30 -10.84
CA ALA A 186 26.10 -0.46 -11.73
C ALA A 186 26.51 -1.12 -13.06
N THR A 187 27.63 -0.70 -13.64
CA THR A 187 28.17 -1.27 -14.89
C THR A 187 28.58 -2.73 -14.73
N VAL A 188 29.23 -3.08 -13.62
CA VAL A 188 29.74 -4.44 -13.37
C VAL A 188 28.60 -5.43 -13.07
N ILE A 189 27.61 -5.00 -12.29
CA ILE A 189 26.54 -5.88 -11.83
C ILE A 189 25.24 -5.75 -12.62
N GLY A 190 25.10 -4.78 -13.53
CA GLY A 190 23.85 -4.51 -14.24
C GLY A 190 23.24 -5.74 -14.93
N SER A 191 24.04 -6.52 -15.67
CA SER A 191 23.57 -7.76 -16.30
C SER A 191 23.21 -8.86 -15.28
N PRO A 192 24.08 -9.24 -14.32
CA PRO A 192 23.70 -10.13 -13.23
C PRO A 192 22.45 -9.69 -12.45
N LEU A 193 22.31 -8.39 -12.18
CA LEU A 193 21.20 -7.82 -11.43
C LEU A 193 19.91 -7.87 -12.23
N GLY A 194 19.96 -7.55 -13.53
CA GLY A 194 18.83 -7.71 -14.44
C GLY A 194 18.31 -9.15 -14.47
N ASN A 195 19.20 -10.15 -14.47
CA ASN A 195 18.80 -11.55 -14.37
C ASN A 195 18.12 -11.89 -13.03
N VAL A 196 18.57 -11.28 -11.93
CA VAL A 196 17.96 -11.43 -10.60
C VAL A 196 16.58 -10.76 -10.54
N THR A 197 16.43 -9.56 -11.09
CA THR A 197 15.13 -8.88 -11.20
C THR A 197 14.14 -9.73 -12.00
N GLN A 198 14.56 -10.30 -13.13
CA GLN A 198 13.72 -11.19 -13.92
C GLN A 198 13.34 -12.47 -13.15
N LEU A 199 14.25 -13.01 -12.33
CA LEU A 199 13.96 -14.15 -11.45
C LEU A 199 12.90 -13.79 -10.39
N TYR A 200 12.99 -12.61 -9.77
CA TYR A 200 11.97 -12.13 -8.82
C TYR A 200 10.60 -11.96 -9.51
N SER A 201 10.58 -11.41 -10.73
CA SER A 201 9.35 -11.29 -11.54
C SER A 201 8.73 -12.66 -11.86
N VAL A 202 9.55 -13.63 -12.27
CA VAL A 202 9.10 -15.02 -12.51
C VAL A 202 8.52 -15.61 -11.22
N SER A 203 9.16 -15.38 -10.06
CA SER A 203 8.67 -15.88 -8.79
C SER A 203 7.35 -15.22 -8.39
N LEU A 204 7.23 -13.90 -8.50
CA LEU A 204 5.98 -13.17 -8.27
C LEU A 204 4.84 -13.74 -9.12
N GLY A 205 5.03 -13.86 -10.44
CA GLY A 205 4.02 -14.40 -11.34
C GLY A 205 3.60 -15.83 -10.99
N LEU A 206 4.55 -16.73 -10.75
CA LEU A 206 4.26 -18.12 -10.43
C LEU A 206 3.60 -18.29 -9.05
N VAL A 207 4.09 -17.59 -8.04
CA VAL A 207 3.55 -17.67 -6.66
C VAL A 207 2.15 -17.09 -6.63
N SER A 208 1.96 -15.85 -7.10
CA SER A 208 0.65 -15.18 -7.09
C SER A 208 -0.39 -15.96 -7.89
N HIS A 209 -0.03 -16.52 -9.05
CA HIS A 209 -0.94 -17.34 -9.84
C HIS A 209 -1.29 -18.67 -9.16
N ALA A 210 -0.30 -19.38 -8.59
CA ALA A 210 -0.54 -20.64 -7.89
C ALA A 210 -1.41 -20.44 -6.65
N LEU A 211 -1.11 -19.40 -5.86
CA LEU A 211 -1.89 -19.03 -4.68
C LEU A 211 -3.34 -18.66 -5.03
N SER A 212 -3.53 -17.88 -6.09
CA SER A 212 -4.88 -17.50 -6.56
C SER A 212 -5.71 -18.71 -7.02
N ARG A 213 -5.07 -19.75 -7.58
CA ARG A 213 -5.76 -21.00 -7.97
C ARG A 213 -6.10 -21.91 -6.80
N ASN A 214 -5.23 -21.93 -5.78
CA ASN A 214 -5.42 -22.71 -4.57
C ASN A 214 -6.30 -21.99 -3.53
N LEU A 215 -6.69 -20.74 -3.81
CA LEU A 215 -7.66 -19.98 -3.01
C LEU A 215 -9.01 -20.70 -3.03
N LYS A 216 -9.32 -21.41 -1.94
CA LYS A 216 -10.70 -21.86 -1.71
C LYS A 216 -11.52 -20.61 -1.43
N ARG A 217 -12.39 -20.21 -2.38
CA ARG A 217 -13.40 -19.16 -2.17
C ARG A 217 -14.39 -19.63 -1.12
N TYR A 218 -14.03 -19.52 0.15
CA TYR A 218 -14.97 -19.68 1.23
C TYR A 218 -15.75 -18.37 1.37
N LYS A 219 -17.02 -18.38 0.95
CA LYS A 219 -17.96 -17.30 1.27
C LYS A 219 -18.20 -17.34 2.77
N GLY A 220 -17.46 -16.53 3.52
CA GLY A 220 -17.66 -16.34 4.95
C GLY A 220 -16.49 -16.82 5.80
N SER A 221 -15.39 -16.08 5.79
CA SER A 221 -14.62 -15.95 7.02
C SER A 221 -14.03 -14.55 7.07
N LYS A 222 -14.55 -13.75 8.01
CA LYS A 222 -13.95 -12.51 8.51
C LYS A 222 -12.67 -12.84 9.29
N GLY A 223 -11.75 -13.57 8.67
CA GLY A 223 -10.49 -13.98 9.28
C GLY A 223 -9.60 -12.75 9.44
N LYS A 224 -9.48 -12.25 10.67
CA LYS A 224 -8.55 -11.16 11.00
C LYS A 224 -7.12 -11.64 10.72
N ILE A 225 -6.39 -10.97 9.84
CA ILE A 225 -4.95 -11.24 9.58
C ILE A 225 -4.14 -11.08 10.86
N PHE A 226 -4.55 -10.12 11.67
CA PHE A 226 -3.89 -9.77 12.91
C PHE A 226 -4.77 -10.25 14.06
N GLY A 227 -4.42 -11.42 14.58
CA GLY A 227 -5.17 -12.14 15.61
C GLY A 227 -5.46 -11.28 16.84
N GLY A 228 -6.71 -11.31 17.29
CA GLY A 228 -7.10 -10.77 18.59
C GLY A 228 -7.47 -11.92 19.52
N GLY A 229 -6.57 -12.30 20.42
CA GLY A 229 -6.88 -13.17 21.55
C GLY A 229 -7.87 -12.51 22.53
N LYS A 230 -8.56 -13.35 23.32
CA LYS A 230 -9.55 -12.91 24.32
C LYS A 230 -8.88 -12.16 25.49
N LYS A 231 -9.59 -11.17 26.05
CA LYS A 231 -9.22 -10.28 27.17
C LYS A 231 -8.05 -9.32 26.91
N ALA A 232 -8.15 -8.50 25.86
CA ALA A 232 -7.23 -7.40 25.63
C ALA A 232 -8.01 -6.08 25.70
N VAL A 233 -7.49 -5.10 26.44
CA VAL A 233 -8.08 -3.75 26.54
C VAL A 233 -8.00 -3.10 25.15
N ARG A 234 -9.12 -2.58 24.65
CA ARG A 234 -9.17 -1.91 23.34
C ARG A 234 -9.72 -0.52 23.49
N GLU A 235 -8.99 0.46 23.01
CA GLU A 235 -9.38 1.88 23.12
C GLU A 235 -9.89 2.41 21.78
N PRO A 236 -11.00 3.17 21.77
CA PRO A 236 -11.35 3.98 20.61
C PRO A 236 -10.29 5.07 20.38
N LEU A 237 -9.98 5.39 19.12
CA LEU A 237 -8.92 6.36 18.81
C LEU A 237 -9.18 7.73 19.44
N GLU A 238 -10.42 8.22 19.33
CA GLU A 238 -10.81 9.53 19.89
C GLU A 238 -10.72 9.55 21.42
N THR A 239 -11.02 8.42 22.09
CA THR A 239 -10.82 8.29 23.54
C THR A 239 -9.33 8.32 23.89
N LEU A 240 -8.49 7.57 23.16
CA LEU A 240 -7.05 7.53 23.35
C LEU A 240 -6.42 8.92 23.19
N ILE A 241 -6.74 9.63 22.11
CA ILE A 241 -6.28 11.01 21.86
C ILE A 241 -6.70 11.94 23.00
N LYS A 242 -7.97 11.88 23.42
CA LYS A 242 -8.50 12.72 24.51
C LYS A 242 -7.79 12.46 25.85
N VAL A 243 -7.43 11.21 26.14
CA VAL A 243 -6.69 10.86 27.36
C VAL A 243 -5.26 11.40 27.28
N LEU A 244 -4.55 11.16 26.17
CA LEU A 244 -3.17 11.61 25.98
C LEU A 244 -3.02 13.13 26.06
N ARG A 245 -3.93 13.88 25.44
CA ARG A 245 -3.93 15.36 25.45
C ARG A 245 -4.29 15.99 26.79
N LYS A 246 -4.90 15.24 27.71
CA LYS A 246 -5.25 15.74 29.05
C LYS A 246 -4.08 15.71 30.04
N THR A 247 -2.99 15.03 29.70
CA THR A 247 -1.86 14.79 30.62
C THR A 247 -1.18 16.12 31.00
N CYS A 248 -1.45 16.58 32.23
CA CYS A 248 -1.18 17.94 32.74
C CYS A 248 0.29 18.30 32.99
N HIS A 249 0.58 19.61 32.96
CA HIS A 249 1.92 20.19 32.85
C HIS A 249 2.53 20.82 34.13
N LYS A 250 1.84 20.90 35.30
CA LYS A 250 2.39 21.55 36.52
C LYS A 250 1.96 20.92 37.86
N SER A 251 2.89 20.92 38.82
CA SER A 251 2.93 20.08 40.03
C SER A 251 2.13 20.52 41.27
N LYS A 252 1.03 21.29 41.16
CA LYS A 252 0.27 21.71 42.37
C LYS A 252 -1.24 21.49 42.40
N ASP A 253 -1.89 21.21 41.27
CA ASP A 253 -3.35 20.99 41.24
C ASP A 253 -3.80 19.63 40.68
N CYS A 254 -2.88 18.67 40.57
CA CYS A 254 -3.23 17.30 40.16
C CYS A 254 -3.75 16.48 41.36
N ARG A 255 -4.87 16.89 41.96
CA ARG A 255 -5.64 16.03 42.87
C ARG A 255 -6.74 15.35 42.07
N ASN A 256 -6.48 14.11 41.65
CA ASN A 256 -7.37 13.14 41.00
C ASN A 256 -7.44 13.21 39.47
N ASP A 257 -6.39 12.76 38.75
CA ASP A 257 -6.54 12.42 37.33
C ASP A 257 -5.83 11.10 36.98
N ARG A 258 -6.48 10.36 36.06
CA ARG A 258 -6.14 9.00 35.60
C ARG A 258 -4.66 8.88 35.23
N LYS A 259 -3.95 7.95 35.85
CA LYS A 259 -2.63 7.53 35.35
C LYS A 259 -2.79 6.90 33.96
N LEU A 260 -1.75 6.94 33.12
CA LEU A 260 -1.70 6.21 31.84
C LEU A 260 -1.96 4.68 32.02
N GLY A 261 -1.76 4.16 33.24
CA GLY A 261 -2.16 2.81 33.66
C GLY A 261 -3.65 2.61 34.00
N GLU A 262 -4.49 3.65 33.88
CA GLU A 262 -5.95 3.63 34.04
C GLU A 262 -6.67 3.77 32.68
N LEU A 263 -6.05 3.28 31.60
CA LEU A 263 -6.77 2.82 30.41
C LEU A 263 -7.64 1.62 30.82
N GLY A 264 -8.81 1.94 31.38
CA GLY A 264 -9.77 0.96 31.90
C GLY A 264 -10.59 0.29 30.80
N GLU A 265 -11.23 -0.82 31.14
CA GLU A 265 -12.13 -1.61 30.27
C GLU A 265 -13.21 -0.72 29.60
N THR A 266 -12.93 -0.17 28.42
CA THR A 266 -13.96 0.30 27.52
C THR A 266 -14.18 -0.77 26.46
N SER A 267 -15.22 -1.57 26.65
CA SER A 267 -15.68 -2.54 25.66
C SER A 267 -16.29 -1.80 24.47
N GLY A 268 -15.44 -1.40 23.50
CA GLY A 268 -15.89 -0.72 22.29
C GLY A 268 -14.78 -0.30 21.31
N GLY A 269 -13.55 -0.13 21.78
CA GLY A 269 -12.43 0.27 20.93
C GLY A 269 -11.89 -0.84 20.04
N SER A 270 -11.09 -0.46 19.04
CA SER A 270 -10.40 -1.41 18.17
C SER A 270 -8.88 -1.44 18.32
N ILE A 271 -8.28 -0.39 18.90
CA ILE A 271 -6.83 -0.27 19.10
C ILE A 271 -6.41 -1.07 20.33
N LEU A 272 -5.55 -2.05 20.12
CA LEU A 272 -4.87 -2.74 21.22
C LEU A 272 -3.63 -1.93 21.62
N VAL A 273 -3.63 -1.31 22.79
CA VAL A 273 -2.49 -0.54 23.31
C VAL A 273 -1.62 -1.45 24.18
N ARG A 274 -0.33 -1.49 23.87
CA ARG A 274 0.69 -2.19 24.67
C ARG A 274 1.20 -1.31 25.80
N GLU A 275 1.65 -0.13 25.41
CA GLU A 275 2.34 0.84 26.23
C GLU A 275 2.21 2.20 25.55
N ALA A 276 2.22 3.27 26.32
CA ALA A 276 2.21 4.63 25.81
C ALA A 276 3.29 5.44 26.51
N VAL A 277 3.96 6.31 25.75
CA VAL A 277 5.02 7.21 26.24
C VAL A 277 4.80 8.61 25.70
N ILE A 278 5.24 9.60 26.45
CA ILE A 278 5.11 11.02 26.12
C ILE A 278 6.47 11.58 25.72
N VAL A 279 6.50 12.31 24.61
CA VAL A 279 7.65 13.07 24.14
C VAL A 279 7.33 14.55 24.25
N GLY A 280 8.21 15.30 24.89
CA GLY A 280 8.06 16.74 25.03
C GLY A 280 9.11 17.36 25.95
N PRO A 281 9.06 18.69 26.13
CA PRO A 281 10.09 19.44 26.83
C PRO A 281 9.96 19.42 28.36
N TYR A 282 8.96 18.73 28.92
CA TYR A 282 8.66 18.81 30.36
C TYR A 282 9.41 17.73 31.16
N GLU A 283 9.83 18.05 32.39
CA GLU A 283 10.58 17.14 33.28
C GLU A 283 9.87 15.79 33.54
N ASN A 284 8.54 15.75 33.46
CA ASN A 284 7.74 14.55 33.67
C ASN A 284 7.39 13.80 32.38
N ASP A 285 7.79 14.30 31.20
CA ASP A 285 7.65 13.55 29.96
C ASP A 285 8.69 12.41 29.92
N ASN A 286 8.41 11.34 29.18
CA ASN A 286 9.28 10.16 29.17
C ASN A 286 10.57 10.39 28.37
N PHE A 287 10.47 11.16 27.29
CA PHE A 287 11.58 11.45 26.39
C PHE A 287 11.50 12.90 25.91
N THR A 288 12.65 13.42 25.47
CA THR A 288 12.72 14.77 24.88
C THR A 288 12.64 14.75 23.36
N THR A 289 13.02 13.62 22.75
CA THR A 289 13.05 13.42 21.30
C THR A 289 12.18 12.25 20.89
N ILE A 290 11.68 12.29 19.65
CA ILE A 290 10.87 11.18 19.10
C ILE A 290 11.78 9.98 18.80
N SER A 291 13.02 10.23 18.38
CA SER A 291 14.03 9.19 18.15
C SER A 291 14.29 8.31 19.39
N GLU A 292 14.40 8.91 20.58
CA GLU A 292 14.56 8.17 21.84
C GLU A 292 13.34 7.29 22.13
N ALA A 293 12.14 7.81 21.94
CA ALA A 293 10.91 7.06 22.17
C ALA A 293 10.78 5.85 21.21
N VAL A 294 11.18 6.01 19.95
CA VAL A 294 11.25 4.92 18.96
C VAL A 294 12.33 3.90 19.36
N ALA A 295 13.49 4.36 19.82
CA ALA A 295 14.58 3.50 20.25
C ALA A 295 14.18 2.62 21.46
N ALA A 296 13.38 3.16 22.39
CA ALA A 296 12.87 2.45 23.55
C ALA A 296 11.80 1.39 23.22
N ALA A 297 11.07 1.53 22.11
CA ALA A 297 10.02 0.60 21.73
C ALA A 297 10.54 -0.85 21.53
N PRO A 298 9.75 -1.89 21.84
CA PRO A 298 10.17 -3.28 21.64
C PRO A 298 10.40 -3.63 20.16
N ASN A 299 11.35 -4.54 19.91
CA ASN A 299 11.60 -5.09 18.57
C ASN A 299 10.76 -6.35 18.31
N HIS A 300 10.46 -6.62 17.03
CA HIS A 300 9.83 -7.83 16.52
C HIS A 300 8.47 -8.17 17.17
N THR A 301 7.70 -7.16 17.56
CA THR A 301 6.36 -7.36 18.11
C THR A 301 5.40 -7.94 17.09
N PHE A 302 4.55 -8.84 17.55
CA PHE A 302 3.44 -9.39 16.80
C PHE A 302 2.21 -8.49 16.93
N PRO A 303 1.26 -8.57 15.98
CA PRO A 303 0.05 -7.77 16.05
C PRO A 303 -0.76 -7.93 17.35
N ALA A 304 -0.70 -9.12 17.95
CA ALA A 304 -1.36 -9.45 19.22
C ALA A 304 -0.68 -8.79 20.45
N ASP A 305 0.54 -8.27 20.32
CA ASP A 305 1.24 -7.56 21.39
C ASP A 305 0.73 -6.12 21.57
N GLY A 306 0.00 -5.58 20.60
CA GLY A 306 -0.52 -4.21 20.62
C GLY A 306 0.45 -3.15 20.10
N TYR A 307 -0.04 -1.91 20.10
CA TYR A 307 0.66 -0.71 19.68
C TYR A 307 1.51 -0.14 20.82
N TYR A 308 2.75 0.19 20.52
CA TYR A 308 3.56 1.10 21.34
C TYR A 308 3.23 2.52 20.88
N VAL A 309 2.53 3.27 21.74
CA VAL A 309 2.00 4.60 21.43
C VAL A 309 3.01 5.66 21.85
N ILE A 310 3.42 6.50 20.92
CA ILE A 310 4.27 7.66 21.16
C ILE A 310 3.38 8.88 21.02
N TYR A 311 3.12 9.58 22.11
CA TYR A 311 2.45 10.88 22.09
C TYR A 311 3.48 11.99 22.08
N ALA A 312 3.66 12.65 20.93
CA ALA A 312 4.56 13.78 20.76
C ALA A 312 3.79 15.09 20.91
N ARG A 313 4.09 15.83 21.98
CA ARG A 313 3.44 17.12 22.24
C ARG A 313 3.72 18.14 21.15
N GLU A 314 2.95 19.23 21.15
CA GLU A 314 3.22 20.37 20.28
C GLU A 314 4.68 20.84 20.40
N GLY A 315 5.29 21.13 19.26
CA GLY A 315 6.71 21.40 19.18
C GLY A 315 7.25 21.19 17.76
N LEU A 316 8.41 21.80 17.52
CA LEU A 316 9.22 21.54 16.34
C LEU A 316 10.33 20.55 16.72
N TYR A 317 10.30 19.38 16.10
CA TYR A 317 11.26 18.30 16.28
C TYR A 317 12.16 18.24 15.04
N GLU A 318 13.34 18.83 15.14
CA GLU A 318 14.36 18.81 14.08
C GLU A 318 15.16 17.51 14.16
N GLU A 319 14.57 16.43 13.64
CA GLU A 319 15.10 15.06 13.75
C GLU A 319 14.93 14.29 12.44
N TYR A 320 15.90 13.42 12.12
CA TYR A 320 15.79 12.41 11.07
C TYR A 320 15.46 11.06 11.70
N ILE A 321 14.23 10.56 11.49
CA ILE A 321 13.71 9.40 12.23
C ILE A 321 13.48 8.23 11.28
N VAL A 322 13.95 7.05 11.68
CA VAL A 322 13.72 5.79 10.96
C VAL A 322 12.98 4.79 11.85
N ILE A 323 11.73 4.48 11.51
CA ILE A 323 10.99 3.34 12.08
C ILE A 323 11.44 2.08 11.34
N SER A 324 12.53 1.46 11.83
CA SER A 324 13.09 0.26 11.21
C SER A 324 12.09 -0.90 11.11
N ASN A 325 12.34 -1.84 10.20
CA ASN A 325 11.60 -3.12 10.04
C ASN A 325 11.44 -3.94 11.35
N LYS A 326 12.33 -3.75 12.33
CA LYS A 326 12.28 -4.37 13.65
C LYS A 326 11.24 -3.71 14.56
N LYS A 327 10.94 -2.42 14.35
CA LYS A 327 10.02 -1.60 15.16
C LYS A 327 8.60 -1.64 14.59
N ARG A 328 7.88 -2.74 14.83
CA ARG A 328 6.51 -2.94 14.34
C ARG A 328 5.49 -2.37 15.32
N ASN A 329 4.28 -2.08 14.85
CA ASN A 329 3.16 -1.60 15.69
C ASN A 329 3.48 -0.31 16.47
N ILE A 330 4.19 0.63 15.85
CA ILE A 330 4.36 1.98 16.43
C ILE A 330 3.15 2.84 16.05
N MET A 331 2.58 3.55 17.02
CA MET A 331 1.54 4.56 16.79
C MET A 331 2.03 5.91 17.29
N LEU A 332 2.34 6.84 16.37
CA LEU A 332 2.75 8.20 16.67
C LEU A 332 1.53 9.12 16.66
N ILE A 333 1.26 9.83 17.75
CA ILE A 333 0.13 10.76 17.88
C ILE A 333 0.69 12.13 18.24
N GLY A 334 0.33 13.17 17.48
CA GLY A 334 0.65 14.55 17.76
C GLY A 334 -0.51 15.36 18.35
N ASP A 335 -0.27 16.65 18.57
CA ASP A 335 -1.30 17.60 19.03
C ASP A 335 -2.13 18.23 17.91
N GLY A 336 -1.77 17.97 16.65
CA GLY A 336 -2.46 18.47 15.46
C GLY A 336 -1.50 18.82 14.34
N ILE A 337 -2.04 18.85 13.11
CA ILE A 337 -1.39 19.51 11.96
C ILE A 337 -0.98 20.93 12.38
N ASN A 338 0.25 21.32 12.02
CA ASN A 338 0.88 22.60 12.39
C ASN A 338 1.20 22.80 13.88
N LYS A 339 0.99 21.79 14.74
CA LYS A 339 1.38 21.85 16.17
C LYS A 339 2.55 20.94 16.48
N THR A 340 2.46 19.66 16.12
CA THR A 340 3.55 18.70 16.24
C THR A 340 4.20 18.55 14.87
N ILE A 341 5.39 19.12 14.70
CA ILE A 341 6.08 19.21 13.41
C ILE A 341 7.41 18.47 13.50
N ILE A 342 7.62 17.49 12.63
CA ILE A 342 8.91 16.82 12.43
C ILE A 342 9.54 17.40 11.17
N SER A 343 10.74 17.98 11.29
CA SER A 343 11.36 18.76 10.21
C SER A 343 12.79 18.33 9.92
N GLY A 344 13.13 18.30 8.64
CA GLY A 344 14.48 18.08 8.12
C GLY A 344 14.69 18.85 6.81
N ASN A 345 15.87 18.71 6.21
CA ASN A 345 16.27 19.44 5.01
C ASN A 345 17.27 18.68 4.11
N HIS A 346 17.47 17.37 4.31
CA HIS A 346 18.31 16.57 3.40
C HIS A 346 17.75 16.62 1.98
N SER A 347 18.65 16.70 1.00
CA SER A 347 18.30 16.90 -0.41
C SER A 347 19.34 16.31 -1.35
N PHE A 348 18.94 16.08 -2.60
CA PHE A 348 19.81 15.56 -3.64
C PHE A 348 21.02 16.46 -3.91
N ILE A 349 20.79 17.77 -4.02
CA ILE A 349 21.88 18.74 -4.26
C ILE A 349 22.90 18.74 -3.13
N ASP A 350 22.49 18.45 -1.89
CA ASP A 350 23.37 18.41 -0.72
C ASP A 350 24.04 17.03 -0.51
N GLY A 351 24.03 16.17 -1.54
CA GLY A 351 24.75 14.89 -1.56
C GLY A 351 23.99 13.69 -1.00
N TRP A 352 22.69 13.84 -0.71
CA TRP A 352 21.84 12.72 -0.29
C TRP A 352 21.21 12.04 -1.50
N THR A 353 20.99 10.74 -1.43
CA THR A 353 20.11 10.10 -2.42
C THR A 353 18.66 10.49 -2.15
N THR A 354 17.78 10.36 -3.15
CA THR A 354 16.33 10.50 -2.93
C THR A 354 15.81 9.52 -1.86
N TYR A 355 16.38 8.32 -1.77
CA TYR A 355 15.98 7.33 -0.76
C TYR A 355 16.29 7.79 0.66
N ASN A 356 17.48 8.38 0.86
CA ASN A 356 17.98 8.75 2.18
C ASN A 356 17.79 10.25 2.53
N SER A 357 17.20 11.04 1.63
CA SER A 357 16.82 12.43 1.91
C SER A 357 15.56 12.57 2.78
N SER A 358 14.90 11.45 3.11
CA SER A 358 13.68 11.42 3.92
C SER A 358 13.90 11.97 5.33
N THR A 359 13.11 12.97 5.72
CA THR A 359 13.03 13.44 7.11
C THR A 359 12.50 12.35 8.03
N PHE A 360 11.47 11.62 7.59
CA PHE A 360 10.89 10.50 8.34
C PHE A 360 10.75 9.27 7.44
N ALA A 361 11.33 8.14 7.85
CA ALA A 361 11.29 6.88 7.11
C ALA A 361 10.55 5.79 7.90
N VAL A 362 9.60 5.12 7.25
CA VAL A 362 8.77 4.07 7.86
C VAL A 362 8.99 2.75 7.13
N VAL A 363 9.53 1.77 7.83
CA VAL A 363 9.76 0.39 7.32
C VAL A 363 9.04 -0.65 8.19
N GLY A 364 8.83 -0.37 9.47
CA GLY A 364 8.12 -1.27 10.39
C GLY A 364 6.63 -1.41 10.09
N ASP A 365 6.18 -2.66 9.89
CA ASP A 365 4.76 -3.02 9.65
C ASP A 365 3.79 -2.39 10.66
N ARG A 366 2.59 -2.09 10.17
CA ARG A 366 1.44 -1.56 10.94
C ARG A 366 1.68 -0.20 11.59
N PHE A 367 2.66 0.58 11.13
CA PHE A 367 2.87 1.94 11.62
C PHE A 367 1.62 2.82 11.46
N VAL A 368 1.31 3.62 12.48
CA VAL A 368 0.23 4.61 12.43
C VAL A 368 0.76 5.98 12.82
N ALA A 369 0.42 7.02 12.08
CA ALA A 369 0.60 8.41 12.48
C ALA A 369 -0.74 9.15 12.52
N VAL A 370 -0.95 9.95 13.56
CA VAL A 370 -2.16 10.76 13.74
C VAL A 370 -1.80 12.17 14.17
N ASP A 371 -2.36 13.20 13.53
CA ASP A 371 -2.23 14.60 13.98
C ASP A 371 -0.78 15.14 14.00
N VAL A 372 0.03 14.82 12.97
CA VAL A 372 1.44 15.22 12.84
C VAL A 372 1.73 15.88 11.48
N THR A 373 2.57 16.92 11.47
CA THR A 373 3.17 17.47 10.25
C THR A 373 4.57 16.91 10.04
N PHE A 374 4.85 16.40 8.84
CA PHE A 374 6.18 15.99 8.38
C PHE A 374 6.66 16.95 7.29
N ARG A 375 7.83 17.55 7.47
CA ARG A 375 8.32 18.62 6.60
C ARG A 375 9.75 18.40 6.16
N ASN A 376 10.00 18.59 4.87
CA ASN A 376 11.35 18.82 4.34
C ASN A 376 11.46 20.27 3.84
N THR A 377 12.38 21.04 4.42
CA THR A 377 12.54 22.48 4.17
C THR A 377 13.62 22.81 3.14
N ALA A 378 14.15 21.83 2.40
CA ALA A 378 15.26 22.06 1.47
C ALA A 378 14.99 23.13 0.40
N GLY A 379 13.75 23.21 -0.10
CA GLY A 379 13.37 24.17 -1.15
C GLY A 379 13.41 23.57 -2.57
N PRO A 380 12.77 24.22 -3.57
CA PRO A 380 12.68 23.69 -4.93
C PRO A 380 14.03 23.71 -5.68
N GLU A 381 14.96 24.58 -5.29
CA GLU A 381 16.33 24.67 -5.84
C GLU A 381 17.22 23.49 -5.44
N LYS A 382 16.81 22.71 -4.44
CA LYS A 382 17.54 21.56 -3.93
C LYS A 382 17.14 20.23 -4.58
N HIS A 383 16.24 20.28 -5.55
CA HIS A 383 15.67 19.11 -6.22
C HIS A 383 15.05 18.11 -5.23
N GLN A 384 15.27 16.80 -5.40
CA GLN A 384 14.59 15.75 -4.64
C GLN A 384 14.89 15.88 -3.14
N ALA A 385 13.84 16.06 -2.33
CA ALA A 385 13.96 16.24 -0.89
C ALA A 385 12.71 15.68 -0.18
N VAL A 386 12.83 14.45 0.31
CA VAL A 386 11.68 13.68 0.81
C VAL A 386 11.30 14.13 2.23
N ALA A 387 10.01 14.40 2.46
CA ALA A 387 9.48 14.60 3.81
C ALA A 387 9.23 13.24 4.48
N VAL A 388 8.50 12.35 3.80
CA VAL A 388 8.22 11.00 4.30
C VAL A 388 8.50 9.94 3.25
N ARG A 389 9.26 8.91 3.64
CA ARG A 389 9.39 7.66 2.88
C ARG A 389 8.68 6.53 3.60
N ASN A 390 7.79 5.83 2.90
CA ASN A 390 7.00 4.75 3.47
C ASN A 390 7.15 3.44 2.69
N ASN A 391 7.56 2.41 3.40
CA ASN A 391 7.83 1.05 2.96
C ASN A 391 7.15 -0.01 3.83
N ALA A 392 6.26 0.38 4.74
CA ALA A 392 5.65 -0.49 5.74
C ALA A 392 4.28 -1.03 5.32
N ASP A 393 4.06 -2.33 5.49
CA ASP A 393 2.77 -2.97 5.18
C ASP A 393 1.71 -2.61 6.21
N GLY A 394 0.52 -2.24 5.73
CA GLY A 394 -0.61 -1.87 6.58
C GLY A 394 -0.34 -0.58 7.38
N SER A 395 0.44 0.34 6.82
CA SER A 395 0.72 1.64 7.43
C SER A 395 -0.43 2.62 7.20
N THR A 396 -0.70 3.49 8.18
CA THR A 396 -1.78 4.47 8.10
C THR A 396 -1.36 5.85 8.59
N PHE A 397 -1.75 6.88 7.84
CA PHE A 397 -1.61 8.28 8.23
C PHE A 397 -2.99 8.91 8.27
N TYR A 398 -3.34 9.53 9.40
CA TYR A 398 -4.64 10.17 9.61
C TYR A 398 -4.47 11.58 10.13
N ARG A 399 -5.08 12.57 9.47
CA ARG A 399 -4.92 13.99 9.84
C ARG A 399 -3.45 14.38 9.95
N CYS A 400 -2.66 13.99 8.95
CA CYS A 400 -1.25 14.33 8.87
C CYS A 400 -1.02 15.35 7.75
N SER A 401 0.06 16.14 7.85
CA SER A 401 0.51 17.01 6.77
C SER A 401 1.87 16.58 6.25
N PHE A 402 2.05 16.60 4.93
CA PHE A 402 3.30 16.29 4.24
C PHE A 402 3.72 17.50 3.42
N GLU A 403 4.82 18.13 3.82
CA GLU A 403 5.23 19.43 3.31
C GLU A 403 6.62 19.34 2.69
N GLY A 404 6.72 19.70 1.40
CA GLY A 404 7.96 19.72 0.66
C GLY A 404 7.81 20.43 -0.68
N TYR A 405 8.75 20.19 -1.58
CA TYR A 405 8.72 20.64 -2.97
C TYR A 405 8.79 19.46 -3.92
N GLN A 406 9.97 19.06 -4.39
CA GLN A 406 10.12 17.91 -5.26
C GLN A 406 10.23 16.64 -4.41
N ASP A 407 9.49 15.59 -4.79
CA ASP A 407 9.52 14.26 -4.15
C ASP A 407 9.06 14.26 -2.67
N THR A 408 8.06 15.08 -2.29
CA THR A 408 7.60 15.22 -0.89
C THR A 408 7.26 13.89 -0.20
N LEU A 409 6.39 13.07 -0.80
CA LEU A 409 5.88 11.83 -0.22
C LEU A 409 6.26 10.63 -1.08
N TYR A 410 7.21 9.85 -0.58
CA TYR A 410 7.69 8.63 -1.22
C TYR A 410 6.90 7.42 -0.72
N VAL A 411 5.78 7.11 -1.38
CA VAL A 411 5.01 5.87 -1.20
C VAL A 411 5.73 4.68 -1.85
N HIS A 412 6.90 4.34 -1.30
CA HIS A 412 7.86 3.45 -1.94
C HIS A 412 7.31 2.05 -2.21
N SER A 413 6.80 1.31 -1.21
CA SER A 413 6.29 -0.06 -1.42
C SER A 413 5.23 -0.51 -0.40
N LEU A 414 4.62 -1.68 -0.67
CA LEU A 414 3.61 -2.35 0.16
C LEU A 414 2.28 -1.58 0.25
N ARG A 415 1.39 -1.95 1.18
CA ARG A 415 0.02 -1.41 1.27
C ARG A 415 -0.06 -0.27 2.27
N GLN A 416 -0.62 0.86 1.86
CA GLN A 416 -0.61 2.11 2.63
C GLN A 416 -1.96 2.83 2.53
N PHE A 417 -2.37 3.51 3.60
CA PHE A 417 -3.60 4.29 3.65
C PHE A 417 -3.37 5.69 4.23
N TYR A 418 -3.89 6.71 3.54
CA TYR A 418 -3.79 8.11 3.92
C TYR A 418 -5.21 8.69 3.97
N ARG A 419 -5.58 9.25 5.13
CA ARG A 419 -6.94 9.74 5.38
C ARG A 419 -6.90 11.16 5.92
N GLU A 420 -7.68 12.07 5.33
CA GLU A 420 -7.82 13.45 5.82
C GLU A 420 -6.45 14.14 5.98
N CYS A 421 -5.52 13.87 5.06
CA CYS A 421 -4.18 14.43 5.08
C CYS A 421 -4.07 15.63 4.15
N ASP A 422 -3.14 16.54 4.45
CA ASP A 422 -2.74 17.63 3.57
C ASP A 422 -1.38 17.31 2.93
N ILE A 423 -1.29 17.31 1.60
CA ILE A 423 -0.06 17.00 0.88
C ILE A 423 0.31 18.20 0.00
N PHE A 424 1.54 18.69 0.15
CA PHE A 424 2.07 19.82 -0.61
C PHE A 424 3.34 19.46 -1.37
N GLY A 425 3.45 19.92 -2.62
CA GLY A 425 4.69 19.78 -3.38
C GLY A 425 4.59 20.30 -4.80
N THR A 426 5.57 19.97 -5.64
CA THR A 426 5.77 20.53 -6.98
C THR A 426 5.92 19.42 -8.02
N ILE A 427 7.14 18.92 -8.20
CA ILE A 427 7.47 17.82 -9.11
C ILE A 427 7.36 16.50 -8.36
N ASP A 428 6.60 15.55 -8.92
CA ASP A 428 6.51 14.15 -8.48
C ASP A 428 6.24 13.97 -6.97
N PHE A 429 5.47 14.88 -6.38
CA PHE A 429 5.42 15.00 -4.92
C PHE A 429 4.64 13.88 -4.21
N ILE A 430 3.96 13.01 -4.96
CA ILE A 430 3.51 11.68 -4.51
C ILE A 430 4.05 10.63 -5.49
N PHE A 431 5.09 9.89 -5.10
CA PHE A 431 5.78 8.96 -6.01
C PHE A 431 6.14 7.65 -5.33
N GLY A 432 6.46 6.63 -6.14
CA GLY A 432 6.85 5.30 -5.66
C GLY A 432 6.00 4.18 -6.25
N ASN A 433 6.07 2.99 -5.64
CA ASN A 433 5.46 1.77 -6.17
C ASN A 433 4.72 0.99 -5.07
N ALA A 434 4.09 1.70 -4.13
CA ALA A 434 3.16 1.13 -3.15
C ALA A 434 1.78 0.84 -3.78
N ALA A 435 0.97 0.06 -3.08
CA ALA A 435 -0.49 0.11 -3.21
C ALA A 435 -1.00 1.15 -2.20
N ALA A 436 -1.07 2.41 -2.63
CA ALA A 436 -1.40 3.54 -1.77
C ALA A 436 -2.80 4.07 -2.07
N VAL A 437 -3.63 4.19 -1.04
CA VAL A 437 -4.97 4.79 -1.14
C VAL A 437 -5.03 6.08 -0.32
N PHE A 438 -5.44 7.16 -0.98
CA PHE A 438 -5.68 8.46 -0.37
C PHE A 438 -7.19 8.72 -0.33
N GLN A 439 -7.73 9.03 0.84
CA GLN A 439 -9.15 9.32 1.03
C GLN A 439 -9.37 10.63 1.77
N ASN A 440 -10.24 11.48 1.22
CA ASN A 440 -10.59 12.77 1.84
C ASN A 440 -9.36 13.66 2.11
N CYS A 441 -8.30 13.53 1.30
CA CYS A 441 -7.09 14.34 1.44
C CYS A 441 -7.19 15.63 0.62
N ASN A 442 -6.46 16.65 1.06
CA ASN A 442 -6.18 17.83 0.26
C ASN A 442 -4.79 17.71 -0.36
N ILE A 443 -4.70 17.92 -1.67
CA ILE A 443 -3.49 17.72 -2.46
C ILE A 443 -3.22 19.01 -3.22
N TYR A 444 -2.20 19.75 -2.79
CA TYR A 444 -1.93 21.11 -3.26
C TYR A 444 -0.57 21.23 -3.95
N ALA A 445 -0.61 21.57 -5.24
CA ALA A 445 0.56 21.92 -6.01
C ALA A 445 1.06 23.32 -5.64
N ARG A 446 2.34 23.44 -5.30
CA ARG A 446 3.01 24.68 -4.94
C ARG A 446 3.66 25.34 -6.15
N LYS A 447 4.12 26.58 -5.99
CA LYS A 447 4.94 27.27 -6.98
C LYS A 447 6.31 26.57 -7.11
N PRO A 448 6.67 26.01 -8.28
CA PRO A 448 7.99 25.44 -8.53
C PRO A 448 8.99 26.52 -8.96
N MET A 449 10.20 26.13 -9.36
CA MET A 449 11.11 27.05 -10.05
C MET A 449 10.56 27.45 -11.43
N GLU A 450 11.10 28.53 -11.98
CA GLU A 450 10.74 29.00 -13.33
C GLU A 450 10.93 27.89 -14.38
N HIS A 451 10.00 27.81 -15.34
CA HIS A 451 9.95 26.82 -16.42
C HIS A 451 9.74 25.35 -16.01
N GLN A 452 9.66 25.03 -14.72
CA GLN A 452 9.29 23.70 -14.27
C GLN A 452 7.78 23.46 -14.42
N LYS A 453 7.41 22.18 -14.49
CA LYS A 453 6.03 21.71 -14.54
C LYS A 453 5.78 20.87 -13.30
N ASN A 454 4.66 21.11 -12.64
CA ASN A 454 4.24 20.30 -11.50
C ASN A 454 3.62 18.99 -11.98
N ALA A 455 3.86 17.91 -11.23
CA ALA A 455 3.21 16.63 -11.43
C ALA A 455 2.81 16.08 -10.07
N VAL A 456 1.50 15.87 -9.87
CA VAL A 456 0.98 15.38 -8.58
C VAL A 456 1.50 13.98 -8.28
N THR A 457 1.51 13.10 -9.28
CA THR A 457 1.94 11.71 -9.09
C THR A 457 3.03 11.26 -10.07
N ALA A 458 3.93 10.40 -9.58
CA ALA A 458 4.89 9.67 -10.40
C ALA A 458 4.99 8.20 -9.97
N HIS A 459 4.07 7.37 -10.45
CA HIS A 459 4.01 5.97 -10.04
C HIS A 459 5.05 5.11 -10.78
N GLY A 460 5.78 4.28 -10.03
CA GLY A 460 6.99 3.59 -10.42
C GLY A 460 6.84 2.09 -10.65
N ARG A 461 5.69 1.60 -11.12
CA ARG A 461 5.49 0.16 -11.36
C ARG A 461 6.26 -0.35 -12.58
N THR A 462 7.06 -1.39 -12.36
CA THR A 462 7.94 -1.98 -13.39
C THR A 462 7.49 -3.36 -13.86
N ASP A 463 6.59 -4.04 -13.13
CA ASP A 463 6.07 -5.36 -13.51
C ASP A 463 4.52 -5.38 -13.47
N PRO A 464 3.85 -5.90 -14.51
CA PRO A 464 2.39 -5.92 -14.58
C PRO A 464 1.73 -6.81 -13.51
N ASN A 465 2.46 -7.77 -12.94
CA ASN A 465 1.99 -8.64 -11.85
C ASN A 465 2.08 -7.96 -10.47
N GLN A 466 2.76 -6.83 -10.34
CA GLN A 466 2.71 -6.04 -9.11
C GLN A 466 1.31 -5.44 -8.94
N LYS A 467 0.69 -5.72 -7.79
CA LYS A 467 -0.61 -5.17 -7.40
C LYS A 467 -0.48 -3.78 -6.76
N THR A 468 0.33 -2.90 -7.37
CA THR A 468 0.69 -1.57 -6.85
C THR A 468 0.07 -0.46 -7.70
N GLY A 469 -0.09 0.74 -7.14
CA GLY A 469 -0.78 1.86 -7.77
C GLY A 469 -1.09 2.95 -6.75
N ILE A 470 -1.29 4.17 -7.24
CA ILE A 470 -1.80 5.29 -6.44
C ILE A 470 -3.30 5.45 -6.74
N SER A 471 -4.15 5.36 -5.72
CA SER A 471 -5.58 5.61 -5.83
C SER A 471 -5.97 6.81 -4.98
N ILE A 472 -6.52 7.84 -5.62
CA ILE A 472 -6.94 9.09 -5.01
C ILE A 472 -8.47 9.14 -5.06
N ILE A 473 -9.11 9.02 -3.90
CA ILE A 473 -10.56 8.86 -3.77
C ILE A 473 -11.13 9.99 -2.93
N ASN A 474 -12.13 10.70 -3.45
CA ASN A 474 -12.79 11.80 -2.74
C ASN A 474 -11.80 12.82 -2.15
N CYS A 475 -10.79 13.19 -2.92
CA CYS A 475 -9.79 14.17 -2.52
C CYS A 475 -10.04 15.51 -3.22
N THR A 476 -9.40 16.56 -2.73
CA THR A 476 -9.38 17.89 -3.34
C THR A 476 -8.00 18.14 -3.95
N ILE A 477 -7.95 18.38 -5.26
CA ILE A 477 -6.72 18.63 -6.00
C ILE A 477 -6.71 20.09 -6.49
N GLY A 478 -5.69 20.85 -6.10
CA GLY A 478 -5.54 22.20 -6.63
C GLY A 478 -4.22 22.90 -6.32
N ALA A 479 -4.24 24.22 -6.43
CA ALA A 479 -3.07 25.07 -6.19
C ALA A 479 -2.98 25.47 -4.72
N ALA A 480 -1.78 25.40 -4.15
CA ALA A 480 -1.45 26.06 -2.89
C ALA A 480 -1.47 27.59 -3.08
N PRO A 481 -1.56 28.39 -1.99
CA PRO A 481 -1.66 29.84 -2.09
C PRO A 481 -0.53 30.51 -2.89
N ASP A 482 0.69 29.96 -2.85
CA ASP A 482 1.84 30.49 -3.57
C ASP A 482 1.76 30.31 -5.10
N LEU A 483 1.20 29.19 -5.57
CA LEU A 483 0.92 28.95 -6.98
C LEU A 483 -0.33 29.71 -7.46
N ALA A 484 -1.38 29.75 -6.64
CA ALA A 484 -2.64 30.42 -6.99
C ALA A 484 -2.47 31.95 -7.14
N ALA A 485 -1.53 32.53 -6.39
CA ALA A 485 -1.19 33.96 -6.48
C ALA A 485 -0.19 34.29 -7.60
N ASP A 486 0.36 33.29 -8.31
CA ASP A 486 1.32 33.53 -9.39
C ASP A 486 0.60 34.09 -10.64
N PRO A 487 1.02 35.25 -11.19
CA PRO A 487 0.42 35.78 -12.42
C PRO A 487 0.66 34.89 -13.65
N ASN A 488 1.69 34.05 -13.63
CA ASN A 488 2.03 33.09 -14.68
C ASN A 488 2.20 31.70 -14.05
N PRO A 489 1.10 31.08 -13.55
CA PRO A 489 1.21 29.87 -12.76
C PRO A 489 1.80 28.72 -13.58
N ALA A 490 2.70 27.96 -12.96
CA ALA A 490 3.30 26.80 -13.58
C ALA A 490 2.23 25.76 -13.97
N MET A 491 2.44 25.12 -15.13
CA MET A 491 1.57 24.04 -15.58
C MET A 491 1.59 22.89 -14.58
N THR A 492 0.41 22.44 -14.15
CA THR A 492 0.24 21.33 -13.20
C THR A 492 -0.53 20.19 -13.83
N PHE A 493 -0.04 18.96 -13.64
CA PHE A 493 -0.61 17.73 -14.18
C PHE A 493 -0.93 16.72 -13.07
N LEU A 494 -1.91 15.85 -13.30
CA LEU A 494 -2.32 14.76 -12.41
C LEU A 494 -1.20 13.74 -12.17
N GLY A 495 -0.27 13.61 -13.12
CA GLY A 495 0.93 12.81 -12.94
C GLY A 495 1.66 12.49 -14.23
N ARG A 496 2.77 11.76 -14.10
CA ARG A 496 3.62 11.28 -15.20
C ARG A 496 4.22 9.90 -14.93
N PRO A 497 4.45 9.08 -15.97
CA PRO A 497 4.79 7.67 -15.78
C PRO A 497 6.28 7.45 -15.53
N TRP A 498 6.70 7.45 -14.26
CA TRP A 498 8.10 7.20 -13.89
C TRP A 498 8.62 5.85 -14.43
N LYS A 499 7.76 4.82 -14.48
CA LYS A 499 8.11 3.49 -15.00
C LYS A 499 7.04 2.96 -15.97
N PRO A 500 7.38 1.97 -16.83
CA PRO A 500 6.53 1.57 -17.98
C PRO A 500 5.11 1.11 -17.63
N TYR A 501 4.88 0.54 -16.44
CA TYR A 501 3.55 0.09 -16.03
C TYR A 501 2.90 1.01 -15.00
N SER A 502 3.30 2.30 -14.95
CA SER A 502 2.75 3.31 -14.05
C SER A 502 1.22 3.23 -13.96
N ARG A 503 0.69 3.43 -12.76
CA ARG A 503 -0.73 3.19 -12.46
C ARG A 503 -1.22 4.16 -11.40
N THR A 504 -2.08 5.07 -11.82
CA THR A 504 -2.66 6.11 -10.98
C THR A 504 -4.12 6.29 -11.36
N VAL A 505 -5.01 6.39 -10.36
CA VAL A 505 -6.42 6.70 -10.60
C VAL A 505 -6.93 7.82 -9.71
N TYR A 506 -7.80 8.66 -10.26
CA TYR A 506 -8.54 9.70 -9.55
C TYR A 506 -10.04 9.36 -9.61
N ILE A 507 -10.66 9.22 -8.45
CA ILE A 507 -12.01 8.70 -8.28
C ILE A 507 -12.81 9.66 -7.40
N GLN A 508 -13.96 10.12 -7.88
CA GLN A 508 -14.91 10.94 -7.11
C GLN A 508 -14.26 12.16 -6.46
N SER A 509 -13.25 12.74 -7.10
CA SER A 509 -12.41 13.79 -6.53
C SER A 509 -12.70 15.16 -7.17
N TYR A 510 -12.53 16.22 -6.38
CA TYR A 510 -12.58 17.58 -6.89
C TYR A 510 -11.26 17.93 -7.56
N ILE A 511 -11.29 18.36 -8.82
CA ILE A 511 -10.14 18.80 -9.59
C ILE A 511 -10.36 20.27 -9.96
N SER A 512 -9.53 21.16 -9.41
CA SER A 512 -9.54 22.59 -9.73
C SER A 512 -8.99 22.89 -11.13
N ASP A 513 -9.17 24.12 -11.58
CA ASP A 513 -8.69 24.68 -12.85
C ASP A 513 -7.17 24.89 -12.90
N ALA A 514 -6.46 24.64 -11.79
CA ALA A 514 -5.00 24.57 -11.76
C ALA A 514 -4.44 23.41 -12.61
N ILE A 515 -5.24 22.36 -12.84
CA ILE A 515 -4.83 21.18 -13.61
C ILE A 515 -5.03 21.44 -15.11
N GLN A 516 -3.98 21.17 -15.89
CA GLN A 516 -4.01 21.35 -17.34
C GLN A 516 -5.07 20.45 -18.02
N PRO A 517 -5.71 20.91 -19.11
CA PRO A 517 -6.72 20.12 -19.83
C PRO A 517 -6.21 18.75 -20.32
N ASP A 518 -4.94 18.65 -20.72
CA ASP A 518 -4.27 17.39 -21.09
C ASP A 518 -4.30 16.37 -19.94
N GLY A 519 -4.33 16.84 -18.70
CA GLY A 519 -4.43 16.06 -17.47
C GLY A 519 -3.12 15.38 -17.07
N TRP A 520 -2.45 14.73 -18.00
CA TRP A 520 -1.28 13.88 -17.75
C TRP A 520 -0.06 14.37 -18.54
N LEU A 521 1.13 14.20 -17.96
CA LEU A 521 2.40 14.65 -18.55
C LEU A 521 3.26 13.45 -18.96
N GLU A 522 3.90 13.53 -20.11
CA GLU A 522 4.84 12.50 -20.58
C GLU A 522 6.08 12.45 -19.67
N TRP A 523 6.67 11.25 -19.50
CA TRP A 523 7.98 11.12 -18.83
C TRP A 523 9.13 11.37 -19.82
N ASN A 524 9.23 10.50 -20.84
CA ASN A 524 10.17 10.63 -21.95
C ASN A 524 9.50 10.17 -23.26
N ALA A 525 9.11 11.14 -24.09
CA ALA A 525 8.41 11.04 -25.37
C ALA A 525 7.35 9.93 -25.44
N THR A 526 7.72 8.68 -25.72
CA THR A 526 6.77 7.59 -25.98
C THR A 526 6.85 6.39 -25.04
N THR A 527 7.81 6.35 -24.11
CA THR A 527 8.01 5.15 -23.28
C THR A 527 6.89 5.00 -22.25
N GLY A 528 6.20 3.85 -22.27
CA GLY A 528 5.16 3.49 -21.30
C GLY A 528 3.75 3.95 -21.65
N LEU A 529 3.55 4.83 -22.63
CA LEU A 529 2.22 5.40 -22.94
C LEU A 529 1.16 4.34 -23.33
N ASP A 530 1.61 3.16 -23.78
CA ASP A 530 0.78 2.03 -24.17
C ASP A 530 0.52 0.99 -23.06
N THR A 531 1.30 1.05 -21.99
CA THR A 531 1.38 0.00 -20.95
C THR A 531 1.00 0.51 -19.57
N ILE A 532 0.92 1.82 -19.38
CA ILE A 532 0.41 2.46 -18.16
C ILE A 532 -1.10 2.21 -17.99
N SER A 533 -1.59 2.50 -16.78
CA SER A 533 -3.01 2.43 -16.44
C SER A 533 -3.39 3.69 -15.68
N TYR A 534 -3.75 4.74 -16.42
CA TYR A 534 -4.23 6.01 -15.90
C TYR A 534 -5.74 6.11 -16.05
N GLY A 535 -6.41 6.51 -14.97
CA GLY A 535 -7.85 6.45 -14.91
C GLY A 535 -8.49 7.60 -14.15
N GLU A 536 -9.61 8.08 -14.67
CA GLU A 536 -10.49 9.04 -14.02
C GLU A 536 -11.91 8.45 -13.92
N TYR A 537 -12.57 8.61 -12.77
CA TYR A 537 -13.95 8.16 -12.53
C TYR A 537 -14.71 9.19 -11.72
N ASP A 538 -15.80 9.72 -12.29
CA ASP A 538 -16.77 10.56 -11.56
C ASP A 538 -16.14 11.76 -10.83
N ASN A 539 -15.04 12.29 -11.37
CA ASN A 539 -14.40 13.49 -10.85
C ASN A 539 -15.23 14.73 -11.21
N PHE A 540 -15.15 15.76 -10.39
CA PHE A 540 -15.91 17.00 -10.55
C PHE A 540 -15.04 18.23 -10.32
N GLY A 541 -15.57 19.42 -10.59
CA GLY A 541 -14.82 20.67 -10.56
C GLY A 541 -14.28 21.09 -11.94
N PRO A 542 -13.75 22.31 -12.05
CA PRO A 542 -13.43 22.92 -13.34
C PRO A 542 -12.29 22.22 -14.11
N GLY A 543 -11.35 21.55 -13.44
CA GLY A 543 -10.28 20.77 -14.07
C GLY A 543 -10.65 19.31 -14.39
N ALA A 544 -11.85 18.85 -14.04
CA ALA A 544 -12.30 17.48 -14.26
C ALA A 544 -12.80 17.22 -15.70
N ASN A 545 -12.88 18.25 -16.56
CA ASN A 545 -13.31 18.06 -17.95
C ASN A 545 -12.29 17.22 -18.73
N THR A 546 -12.71 16.03 -19.19
CA THR A 546 -11.83 15.07 -19.86
C THR A 546 -11.82 15.15 -21.39
N SER A 547 -12.54 16.09 -21.99
CA SER A 547 -12.67 16.22 -23.46
C SER A 547 -11.36 16.53 -24.20
N LYS A 548 -10.37 17.07 -23.49
CA LYS A 548 -9.04 17.45 -24.02
C LYS A 548 -7.89 16.61 -23.44
N ARG A 549 -8.21 15.53 -22.72
CA ARG A 549 -7.17 14.65 -22.16
C ARG A 549 -6.32 14.03 -23.27
N VAL A 550 -5.10 13.65 -22.90
CA VAL A 550 -4.18 12.90 -23.75
C VAL A 550 -4.84 11.68 -24.40
N GLN A 551 -4.41 11.33 -25.61
CA GLN A 551 -4.94 10.20 -26.40
C GLN A 551 -4.05 8.96 -26.28
N TRP A 552 -3.50 8.70 -25.10
CA TRP A 552 -2.65 7.53 -24.83
C TRP A 552 -3.51 6.28 -24.64
N SER A 553 -3.09 5.13 -25.16
CA SER A 553 -3.85 3.89 -25.00
C SER A 553 -3.89 3.37 -23.55
N GLY A 554 -2.91 3.74 -22.72
CA GLY A 554 -2.91 3.45 -21.29
C GLY A 554 -3.77 4.40 -20.44
N TYR A 555 -4.36 5.45 -21.03
CA TYR A 555 -5.33 6.33 -20.37
C TYR A 555 -6.78 5.89 -20.68
N SER A 556 -7.66 5.90 -19.68
CA SER A 556 -9.07 5.56 -19.87
C SER A 556 -9.99 6.26 -18.87
N LEU A 557 -11.21 6.60 -19.32
CA LEU A 557 -12.31 6.88 -18.41
C LEU A 557 -12.80 5.55 -17.85
N LEU A 558 -12.73 5.39 -16.54
CA LEU A 558 -13.10 4.14 -15.89
C LEU A 558 -14.62 3.99 -15.89
N ASN A 559 -15.10 2.76 -15.99
CA ASN A 559 -16.47 2.43 -15.60
C ASN A 559 -16.53 2.02 -14.12
N LEU A 560 -17.76 1.85 -13.60
CA LEU A 560 -18.01 1.46 -12.20
C LEU A 560 -17.21 0.22 -11.78
N ALA A 561 -17.21 -0.84 -12.59
CA ALA A 561 -16.52 -2.09 -12.25
C ALA A 561 -15.00 -1.92 -12.23
N GLN A 562 -14.45 -1.10 -13.12
CA GLN A 562 -13.03 -0.76 -13.13
C GLN A 562 -12.65 0.10 -11.91
N ALA A 563 -13.43 1.13 -11.59
CA ALA A 563 -13.21 2.00 -10.44
C ALA A 563 -13.28 1.23 -9.11
N MET A 564 -14.22 0.27 -8.99
CA MET A 564 -14.33 -0.59 -7.80
C MET A 564 -13.04 -1.36 -7.49
N ASN A 565 -12.21 -1.71 -8.47
CA ASN A 565 -10.94 -2.42 -8.24
C ASN A 565 -9.89 -1.59 -7.49
N PHE A 566 -10.07 -0.26 -7.46
CA PHE A 566 -9.15 0.67 -6.82
C PHE A 566 -9.65 1.16 -5.44
N THR A 567 -10.78 0.64 -4.96
CA THR A 567 -11.32 0.97 -3.63
C THR A 567 -10.53 0.30 -2.50
N VAL A 568 -10.70 0.78 -1.26
CA VAL A 568 -10.02 0.24 -0.08
C VAL A 568 -10.22 -1.28 0.07
N TYR A 569 -11.44 -1.78 -0.11
CA TYR A 569 -11.72 -3.21 0.01
C TYR A 569 -11.08 -4.06 -1.08
N ASN A 570 -11.05 -3.61 -2.33
CA ASN A 570 -10.58 -4.45 -3.45
C ASN A 570 -9.09 -4.28 -3.76
N PHE A 571 -8.55 -3.08 -3.53
CA PHE A 571 -7.19 -2.73 -3.93
C PHE A 571 -6.15 -3.11 -2.88
N THR A 572 -6.48 -2.92 -1.59
CA THR A 572 -5.55 -3.11 -0.46
C THR A 572 -6.08 -4.05 0.61
N LEU A 573 -7.26 -4.65 0.40
CA LEU A 573 -7.98 -5.46 1.39
C LEU A 573 -8.07 -4.74 2.76
N GLY A 574 -8.40 -3.45 2.74
CA GLY A 574 -8.35 -2.58 3.92
C GLY A 574 -9.19 -3.07 5.10
N ASP A 575 -10.28 -3.80 4.86
CA ASP A 575 -11.10 -4.43 5.90
C ASP A 575 -10.34 -5.43 6.78
N THR A 576 -9.22 -5.95 6.29
CA THR A 576 -8.43 -6.95 7.00
C THR A 576 -7.46 -6.34 8.03
N TRP A 577 -7.17 -5.03 7.93
CA TRP A 577 -6.15 -4.37 8.74
C TRP A 577 -6.53 -2.99 9.30
N LEU A 578 -7.26 -2.15 8.55
CA LEU A 578 -7.69 -0.82 9.01
C LEU A 578 -8.61 -0.84 10.23
N PRO A 579 -9.54 -1.82 10.42
CA PRO A 579 -10.39 -1.83 11.60
C PRO A 579 -9.67 -2.01 12.94
N GLN A 580 -8.34 -2.11 12.98
CA GLN A 580 -7.54 -2.19 14.21
C GLN A 580 -6.90 -0.86 14.60
N THR A 581 -6.99 0.14 13.73
CA THR A 581 -6.49 1.49 13.97
C THR A 581 -7.60 2.43 14.44
N ASP A 582 -8.86 2.00 14.37
CA ASP A 582 -10.06 2.80 14.62
C ASP A 582 -10.20 4.04 13.72
N ILE A 583 -9.37 4.15 12.68
CA ILE A 583 -9.40 5.27 11.73
C ILE A 583 -10.57 5.09 10.76
N PRO A 584 -11.39 6.14 10.53
CA PRO A 584 -12.53 6.05 9.63
C PRO A 584 -12.08 5.87 8.18
N PHE A 585 -12.79 5.02 7.43
CA PHE A 585 -12.56 4.82 6.00
C PHE A 585 -13.84 4.40 5.28
N TYR A 586 -13.91 4.70 3.99
CA TYR A 586 -14.94 4.16 3.10
C TYR A 586 -14.38 2.97 2.34
N GLY A 587 -15.01 1.80 2.51
CA GLY A 587 -14.49 0.57 1.90
C GLY A 587 -14.64 0.50 0.39
N GLY A 588 -15.72 1.10 -0.15
CA GLY A 588 -16.05 1.11 -1.58
C GLY A 588 -16.10 2.54 -2.14
N LEU A 589 -16.79 2.70 -3.28
CA LEU A 589 -17.11 4.01 -3.83
C LEU A 589 -18.15 4.72 -2.94
N LEU A 590 -18.10 6.05 -2.94
CA LEU A 590 -19.11 6.87 -2.28
C LEU A 590 -20.40 6.82 -3.09
N ARG A 591 -21.54 6.81 -2.37
CA ARG A 591 -22.84 6.96 -3.03
C ARG A 591 -22.97 8.41 -3.47
N THR A 592 -23.26 8.61 -4.73
CA THR A 592 -23.82 9.86 -5.22
C THR A 592 -25.27 9.91 -4.74
N GLU A 593 -25.61 10.90 -3.90
CA GLU A 593 -26.99 11.19 -3.51
C GLU A 593 -27.74 11.93 -4.61
#